data_AF-A0A651GUS2-F1
#
_entry.id   AF-A0A651GUS2-F1
#
_cell.length_a   1.000
_cell.length_b   1.000
_cell.length_c   1.000
_cell.angle_alpha   90.00
_cell.angle_beta   90.00
_cell.angle_gamma   90.00
#
_symmetry.space_group_name_H-M   'P 1'
#
loop_
_entity.id
_entity.type
_entity.pdbx_description
1 polymer ?
#
loop_
_entity_poly.entity_id
_entity_poly.type
_entity_poly.pdbx_seq_one_letter_code
_entity_poly.pdbx_strand_id
1 'polypeptide(L)'
;MAIVEKVTFNNRNSREFGKTVKQRVDQYFEENDISKHANFQMVLKTILLLTFFLGSYGFIISGQLSLGAMWFLTFVMGVAAAGIGFSISHDALHGAYSSSKRVNRVLGFTFDMLGANGYIWKITHNIIHHTYTNIHGHDEDLEVAGFIRLSPHSEHKMIHRVQHILAFFAYSLAMVFWVFVKDYKNFLKPNIGPYDNKKHPLSEWVILFVTKAIFYTYMLVLPMLLLDITWIHLLIG
;
A
#
# COMPACT_ATOMS: atom_id res chain seq x y z
N MET A 1 -9.40 -11.73 -25.27
CA MET A 1 -9.40 -11.35 -23.83
C MET A 1 -10.32 -12.31 -23.11
N ALA A 2 -9.87 -12.92 -22.01
CA ALA A 2 -10.76 -13.76 -21.21
C ALA A 2 -11.87 -12.88 -20.62
N ILE A 3 -13.12 -13.24 -20.86
CA ILE A 3 -14.28 -12.63 -20.22
C ILE A 3 -14.20 -12.99 -18.74
N VAL A 4 -14.03 -11.99 -17.88
CA VAL A 4 -14.13 -12.20 -16.43
C VAL A 4 -15.58 -12.56 -16.13
N GLU A 5 -15.80 -13.74 -15.56
CA GLU A 5 -17.15 -14.24 -15.28
C GLU A 5 -17.88 -13.28 -14.33
N LYS A 6 -19.16 -12.99 -14.59
CA LYS A 6 -19.89 -12.05 -13.74
C LYS A 6 -20.25 -12.71 -12.40
N VAL A 7 -19.54 -12.34 -11.34
CA VAL A 7 -19.88 -12.78 -9.97
C VAL A 7 -21.06 -11.96 -9.43
N THR A 8 -22.00 -12.64 -8.80
CA THR A 8 -23.13 -12.01 -8.08
C THR A 8 -23.22 -12.56 -6.66
N PHE A 9 -23.62 -11.70 -5.72
CA PHE A 9 -23.74 -12.07 -4.31
C PHE A 9 -25.21 -12.20 -3.93
N ASN A 10 -25.54 -13.26 -3.18
CA ASN A 10 -26.88 -13.45 -2.64
C ASN A 10 -27.13 -12.42 -1.52
N ASN A 11 -27.86 -11.36 -1.85
CA ASN A 11 -28.15 -10.24 -0.96
C ASN A 11 -29.40 -10.42 -0.09
N ARG A 12 -30.08 -11.59 -0.12
CA ARG A 12 -31.37 -11.75 0.56
C ARG A 12 -31.21 -11.92 2.08
N ASN A 13 -30.37 -12.85 2.52
CA ASN A 13 -30.11 -13.10 3.96
C ASN A 13 -28.89 -12.33 4.49
N SER A 14 -27.89 -12.08 3.63
CA SER A 14 -26.66 -11.36 3.99
C SER A 14 -26.90 -9.87 4.29
N ARG A 15 -27.96 -9.27 3.73
CA ARG A 15 -28.28 -7.85 3.92
C ARG A 15 -28.81 -7.56 5.31
N GLU A 16 -29.60 -8.45 5.91
CA GLU A 16 -30.05 -8.29 7.30
C GLU A 16 -28.88 -8.42 8.25
N PHE A 17 -28.07 -9.47 8.10
CA PHE A 17 -26.85 -9.64 8.90
C PHE A 17 -25.93 -8.41 8.81
N GLY A 18 -25.59 -7.96 7.61
CA GLY A 18 -24.72 -6.80 7.41
C GLY A 18 -25.30 -5.50 7.97
N LYS A 19 -26.63 -5.31 7.89
CA LYS A 19 -27.31 -4.18 8.51
C LYS A 19 -27.23 -4.25 10.04
N THR A 20 -27.53 -5.41 10.63
CA THR A 20 -27.49 -5.61 12.08
C THR A 20 -26.08 -5.43 12.64
N VAL A 21 -25.04 -5.93 11.96
CA VAL A 21 -23.64 -5.73 12.38
C VAL A 21 -23.27 -4.25 12.37
N LYS A 22 -23.57 -3.52 11.28
CA LYS A 22 -23.31 -2.07 11.21
C LYS A 22 -24.02 -1.30 12.31
N GLN A 23 -25.31 -1.59 12.52
CA GLN A 23 -26.09 -0.95 13.59
C GLN A 23 -25.51 -1.18 14.98
N ARG A 24 -25.12 -2.42 15.31
CA ARG A 24 -24.53 -2.73 16.62
C ARG A 24 -23.16 -2.10 16.81
N VAL A 25 -22.33 -2.06 15.76
CA VAL A 25 -21.04 -1.37 15.79
C VAL A 25 -21.26 0.13 16.01
N ASP A 26 -22.18 0.74 15.27
CA ASP A 26 -22.50 2.16 15.42
C ASP A 26 -22.98 2.49 16.83
N GLN A 27 -23.90 1.68 17.36
CA GLN A 27 -24.42 1.79 18.74
C GLN A 27 -23.31 1.67 19.78
N TYR A 28 -22.36 0.74 19.61
CA TYR A 28 -21.24 0.60 20.54
C TYR A 28 -20.40 1.89 20.64
N PHE A 29 -20.11 2.55 19.52
CA PHE A 29 -19.35 3.81 19.55
C PHE A 29 -20.14 4.95 20.22
N GLU A 30 -21.44 5.02 19.98
CA GLU A 30 -22.33 6.03 20.58
C GLU A 30 -22.51 5.83 22.10
N GLU A 31 -22.79 4.59 22.54
CA GLU A 31 -22.99 4.26 23.96
C GLU A 31 -21.73 4.46 24.82
N ASN A 32 -20.55 4.32 24.22
CA ASN A 32 -19.27 4.46 24.90
C ASN A 32 -18.64 5.85 24.70
N ASP A 33 -19.33 6.79 24.04
CA ASP A 33 -18.84 8.14 23.71
C ASP A 33 -17.42 8.15 23.11
N ILE A 34 -17.18 7.20 22.19
CA ILE A 34 -15.89 7.04 21.53
C ILE A 34 -16.01 7.27 20.03
N SER A 35 -15.00 7.91 19.45
CA SER A 35 -14.95 8.18 18.02
C SER A 35 -14.71 6.90 17.20
N LYS A 36 -15.33 6.83 16.02
CA LYS A 36 -15.04 5.83 14.97
C LYS A 36 -13.72 6.13 14.22
N HIS A 37 -13.14 7.30 14.46
CA HIS A 37 -11.91 7.78 13.82
C HIS A 37 -10.69 7.60 14.73
N ALA A 38 -9.51 7.99 14.24
CA ALA A 38 -8.27 7.88 14.99
C ALA A 38 -8.36 8.50 16.39
N ASN A 39 -7.94 7.73 17.39
CA ASN A 39 -7.79 8.18 18.76
C ASN A 39 -6.36 8.74 19.00
N PHE A 40 -6.08 9.15 20.24
CA PHE A 40 -4.78 9.66 20.62
C PHE A 40 -3.63 8.68 20.31
N GLN A 41 -3.82 7.38 20.56
CA GLN A 41 -2.79 6.38 20.29
C GLN A 41 -2.45 6.30 18.80
N MET A 42 -3.44 6.42 17.91
CA MET A 42 -3.18 6.47 16.46
C MET A 42 -2.47 7.75 16.04
N VAL A 43 -2.82 8.90 16.61
CA VAL A 43 -2.10 10.16 16.34
C VAL A 43 -0.65 10.08 16.81
N LEU A 44 -0.41 9.56 18.02
CA LEU A 44 0.93 9.34 18.54
C LEU A 44 1.74 8.38 17.65
N LYS A 45 1.14 7.26 17.23
CA LYS A 45 1.76 6.32 16.29
C LYS A 45 2.15 7.00 14.98
N THR A 46 1.27 7.82 14.41
CA THR A 46 1.54 8.61 13.20
C THR A 46 2.75 9.52 13.36
N ILE A 47 2.80 10.28 14.47
CA ILE A 47 3.93 11.19 14.74
C ILE A 47 5.22 10.39 14.86
N LEU A 48 5.25 9.33 15.67
CA LEU A 48 6.45 8.51 15.89
C LEU A 48 6.95 7.88 14.59
N LEU A 49 6.05 7.30 13.78
CA LEU A 49 6.42 6.67 12.52
C LEU A 49 6.98 7.69 11.51
N LEU A 50 6.34 8.85 11.37
CA LEU A 50 6.85 9.91 10.48
C LEU A 50 8.18 10.48 11.00
N THR A 51 8.34 10.66 12.31
CA THR A 51 9.60 11.10 12.91
C THR A 51 10.70 10.07 12.69
N PHE A 52 10.46 8.78 12.89
CA PHE A 52 11.46 7.76 12.63
C PHE A 52 11.82 7.68 11.15
N PHE A 53 10.84 7.79 10.25
CA PHE A 53 11.12 7.77 8.82
C PHE A 53 11.94 9.00 8.38
N LEU A 54 11.41 10.21 8.61
CA LEU A 54 12.05 11.45 8.17
C LEU A 54 13.33 11.77 8.95
N GLY A 55 13.36 11.45 10.24
CA GLY A 55 14.54 11.62 11.08
C GLY A 55 15.68 10.70 10.65
N SER A 56 15.40 9.41 10.42
CA SER A 56 16.41 8.47 9.91
C SER A 56 16.94 8.93 8.55
N TYR A 57 16.06 9.31 7.63
CA TYR A 57 16.47 9.86 6.33
C TYR A 57 17.34 11.12 6.48
N GLY A 58 16.95 12.06 7.34
CA GLY A 58 17.70 13.29 7.60
C GLY A 58 19.10 13.04 8.17
N PHE A 59 19.23 12.07 9.08
CA PHE A 59 20.54 11.66 9.60
C PHE A 59 21.40 10.95 8.56
N ILE A 60 20.81 10.08 7.73
CA ILE A 60 21.52 9.42 6.63
C ILE A 60 22.06 10.48 5.65
N ILE A 61 21.19 11.36 5.16
CA ILE A 61 21.56 12.34 4.12
C ILE A 61 22.50 13.44 4.64
N SER A 62 22.70 13.55 5.95
CA SER A 62 23.69 14.47 6.53
C SER A 62 25.13 14.13 6.16
N GLY A 63 25.40 12.88 5.77
CA GLY A 63 26.75 12.40 5.43
C GLY A 63 27.71 12.31 6.61
N GLN A 64 27.24 12.49 7.85
CA GLN A 64 28.08 12.52 9.06
C GLN A 64 28.25 11.14 9.73
N LEU A 65 27.59 10.12 9.20
CA LEU A 65 27.52 8.79 9.80
C LEU A 65 28.43 7.80 9.07
N SER A 66 28.91 6.80 9.80
CA SER A 66 29.57 5.65 9.18
C SER A 66 28.58 4.86 8.33
N LEU A 67 29.09 4.11 7.33
CA LEU A 67 28.26 3.27 6.48
C LEU A 67 27.37 2.30 7.27
N GLY A 68 27.92 1.68 8.33
CA GLY A 68 27.15 0.78 9.19
C GLY A 68 26.02 1.48 9.96
N ALA A 69 26.25 2.71 10.41
CA ALA A 69 25.21 3.51 11.06
C ALA A 69 24.12 3.95 10.06
N MET A 70 24.50 4.29 8.83
CA MET A 70 23.52 4.58 7.77
C MET A 70 22.66 3.35 7.47
N TRP A 71 23.23 2.16 7.31
CA TRP A 71 22.47 0.93 7.11
C TRP A 71 21.52 0.60 8.26
N PHE A 72 21.96 0.81 9.50
CA PHE A 72 21.08 0.64 10.65
C PHE A 72 19.88 1.62 10.57
N LEU A 73 20.12 2.88 10.22
CA LEU A 73 19.05 3.85 10.03
C LEU A 73 18.17 3.53 8.82
N THR A 74 18.69 2.96 7.74
CA THR A 74 17.87 2.47 6.61
C THR A 74 16.93 1.36 7.08
N PHE A 75 17.41 0.44 7.92
CA PHE A 75 16.56 -0.59 8.52
C PHE A 75 15.43 0.03 9.38
N VAL A 76 15.77 0.99 10.26
CA VAL A 76 14.77 1.72 11.06
C VAL A 76 13.76 2.46 10.18
N MET A 77 14.24 3.11 9.11
CA MET A 77 13.42 3.79 8.12
C MET A 77 12.48 2.81 7.40
N GLY A 78 12.94 1.59 7.07
CA GLY A 78 12.12 0.53 6.48
C GLY A 78 11.00 0.05 7.41
N VAL A 79 11.29 -0.13 8.70
CA VAL A 79 10.27 -0.47 9.72
C VAL A 79 9.23 0.66 9.84
N ALA A 80 9.69 1.91 9.88
CA ALA A 80 8.81 3.07 9.91
C ALA A 80 7.94 3.17 8.64
N ALA A 81 8.52 2.95 7.45
CA ALA A 81 7.81 2.94 6.17
C ALA A 81 6.70 1.89 6.13
N ALA A 82 6.98 0.67 6.58
CA ALA A 82 5.97 -0.38 6.70
C ALA A 82 4.82 0.07 7.64
N GLY A 83 5.16 0.63 8.80
CA GLY A 83 4.18 1.17 9.74
C GLY A 83 3.32 2.30 9.15
N ILE A 84 3.94 3.23 8.41
CA ILE A 84 3.24 4.32 7.70
C ILE A 84 2.24 3.73 6.73
N GLY A 85 2.65 2.78 5.88
CA GLY A 85 1.78 2.14 4.90
C GLY A 85 0.59 1.42 5.53
N PHE A 86 0.83 0.58 6.54
CA PHE A 86 -0.22 -0.24 7.17
C PHE A 86 -1.11 0.51 8.15
N SER A 87 -0.64 1.62 8.74
CA SER A 87 -1.40 2.35 9.77
C SER A 87 -1.93 3.68 9.25
N ILE A 88 -1.04 4.55 8.75
CA ILE A 88 -1.40 5.92 8.41
C ILE A 88 -2.08 5.96 7.04
N SER A 89 -1.39 5.44 6.04
CA SER A 89 -1.84 5.48 4.65
C SER A 89 -3.10 4.64 4.45
N HIS A 90 -3.11 3.40 4.94
CA HIS A 90 -4.24 2.48 4.84
C HIS A 90 -5.53 3.10 5.40
N ASP A 91 -5.52 3.54 6.67
CA ASP A 91 -6.71 4.08 7.33
C ASP A 91 -7.15 5.41 6.71
N ALA A 92 -6.20 6.25 6.26
CA ALA A 92 -6.50 7.49 5.57
C ALA A 92 -7.12 7.26 4.18
N LEU A 93 -6.63 6.27 3.42
CA LEU A 93 -7.15 5.93 2.10
C LEU A 93 -8.52 5.23 2.16
N HIS A 94 -8.82 4.56 3.27
CA HIS A 94 -10.19 4.11 3.62
C HIS A 94 -11.09 5.23 4.14
N GLY A 95 -10.52 6.39 4.50
CA GLY A 95 -11.26 7.50 5.11
C GLY A 95 -11.60 7.29 6.59
N ALA A 96 -11.01 6.28 7.23
CA ALA A 96 -11.24 5.95 8.63
C ALA A 96 -10.42 6.83 9.59
N TYR A 97 -9.27 7.35 9.15
CA TYR A 97 -8.37 8.10 10.04
C TYR A 97 -9.03 9.35 10.65
N SER A 98 -9.77 10.12 9.86
CA SER A 98 -10.45 11.35 10.31
C SER A 98 -11.84 11.50 9.71
N SER A 99 -12.73 12.25 10.37
CA SER A 99 -13.99 12.69 9.76
C SER A 99 -13.76 13.69 8.61
N SER A 100 -12.62 14.37 8.60
CA SER A 100 -12.25 15.32 7.55
C SER A 100 -11.65 14.62 6.34
N LYS A 101 -12.35 14.69 5.21
CA LYS A 101 -11.85 14.22 3.90
C LYS A 101 -10.52 14.86 3.52
N ARG A 102 -10.27 16.11 3.94
CA ARG A 102 -8.99 16.81 3.67
C ARG A 102 -7.84 16.20 4.46
N VAL A 103 -8.05 15.88 5.74
CA VAL A 103 -7.04 15.24 6.58
C VAL A 103 -6.69 13.86 6.02
N ASN A 104 -7.71 13.05 5.70
CA ASN A 104 -7.50 11.75 5.06
C ASN A 104 -6.77 11.86 3.72
N ARG A 105 -7.07 12.88 2.91
CA ARG A 105 -6.36 13.10 1.65
C ARG A 105 -4.88 13.43 1.86
N VAL A 106 -4.56 14.30 2.82
CA VAL A 106 -3.17 14.67 3.14
C VAL A 106 -2.40 13.45 3.68
N LEU A 107 -2.97 12.73 4.64
CA LEU A 107 -2.35 11.53 5.19
C LEU A 107 -2.27 10.39 4.17
N GLY A 108 -3.22 10.32 3.22
CA GLY A 108 -3.16 9.37 2.11
C GLY A 108 -1.92 9.56 1.22
N PHE A 109 -1.43 10.79 1.06
CA PHE A 109 -0.18 11.06 0.32
C PHE A 109 1.08 10.52 1.02
N THR A 110 0.99 10.08 2.28
CA THR A 110 2.11 9.33 2.88
C THR A 110 2.35 8.01 2.15
N PHE A 111 1.35 7.46 1.47
CA PHE A 111 1.51 6.28 0.63
C PHE A 111 2.30 6.59 -0.64
N ASP A 112 1.97 7.72 -1.27
CA ASP A 112 2.69 8.23 -2.43
C ASP A 112 4.12 8.67 -2.08
N MET A 113 4.33 9.20 -0.87
CA MET A 113 5.65 9.48 -0.32
C MET A 113 6.50 8.21 -0.24
N LEU A 114 5.92 7.05 0.06
CA LEU A 114 6.62 5.75 0.05
C LEU A 114 6.73 5.13 -1.34
N GLY A 115 6.38 5.88 -2.38
CA GLY A 115 6.52 5.49 -3.78
C GLY A 115 5.42 4.54 -4.29
N ALA A 116 4.36 4.29 -3.52
CA ALA A 116 3.14 3.67 -4.02
C ALA A 116 2.23 4.73 -4.68
N ASN A 117 1.01 4.36 -5.09
CA ASN A 117 0.02 5.32 -5.56
C ASN A 117 -1.33 5.12 -4.87
N GLY A 118 -1.74 6.10 -4.05
CA GLY A 118 -2.98 5.98 -3.27
C GLY A 118 -4.25 5.90 -4.12
N TYR A 119 -4.24 6.44 -5.33
CA TYR A 119 -5.38 6.36 -6.25
C TYR A 119 -5.60 4.95 -6.81
N ILE A 120 -4.57 4.34 -7.38
CA ILE A 120 -4.63 2.95 -7.85
C ILE A 120 -4.94 2.02 -6.70
N TRP A 121 -4.34 2.25 -5.53
CA TRP A 121 -4.62 1.44 -4.35
C TRP A 121 -6.09 1.44 -3.96
N LYS A 122 -6.78 2.59 -3.98
CA LYS A 122 -8.24 2.62 -3.73
C LYS A 122 -9.03 1.83 -4.76
N ILE A 123 -8.58 1.77 -6.01
CA ILE A 123 -9.24 0.96 -7.04
C ILE A 123 -9.00 -0.53 -6.76
N THR A 124 -7.74 -0.94 -6.60
CA THR A 124 -7.38 -2.36 -6.43
C THR A 124 -7.86 -2.91 -5.10
N HIS A 125 -7.69 -2.15 -4.02
CA HIS A 125 -8.01 -2.60 -2.68
C HIS A 125 -9.46 -2.30 -2.29
N ASN A 126 -9.89 -1.02 -2.36
CA ASN A 126 -11.19 -0.64 -1.79
C ASN A 126 -12.36 -1.05 -2.69
N ILE A 127 -12.20 -0.95 -4.01
CA ILE A 127 -13.26 -1.28 -4.95
C ILE A 127 -13.21 -2.77 -5.28
N ILE A 128 -12.05 -3.28 -5.70
CA ILE A 128 -11.95 -4.66 -6.20
C ILE A 128 -11.79 -5.66 -5.05
N HIS A 129 -10.71 -5.58 -4.28
CA HIS A 129 -10.43 -6.56 -3.24
C HIS A 129 -11.55 -6.64 -2.20
N HIS A 130 -12.07 -5.52 -1.68
CA HIS A 130 -13.18 -5.59 -0.71
C HIS A 130 -14.53 -6.03 -1.29
N THR A 131 -14.72 -5.99 -2.62
CA THR A 131 -15.94 -6.51 -3.26
C THR A 131 -15.81 -7.99 -3.61
N TYR A 132 -14.63 -8.40 -4.09
CA TYR A 132 -14.37 -9.74 -4.65
C TYR A 132 -13.24 -10.48 -3.89
N THR A 133 -13.15 -10.27 -2.58
CA THR A 133 -12.04 -10.76 -1.74
C THR A 133 -11.79 -12.25 -1.96
N ASN A 134 -10.55 -12.60 -2.30
CA ASN A 134 -10.10 -13.97 -2.53
C ASN A 134 -10.85 -14.74 -3.66
N ILE A 135 -11.52 -14.03 -4.58
CA ILE A 135 -12.13 -14.64 -5.76
C ILE A 135 -11.12 -14.62 -6.91
N HIS A 136 -10.70 -15.81 -7.35
CA HIS A 136 -9.73 -15.97 -8.42
C HIS A 136 -10.21 -15.34 -9.73
N GLY A 137 -9.32 -14.65 -10.46
CA GLY A 137 -9.66 -13.92 -11.69
C GLY A 137 -10.34 -12.56 -11.47
N HIS A 138 -10.73 -12.22 -10.23
CA HIS A 138 -11.33 -10.93 -9.88
C HIS A 138 -10.43 -10.11 -8.98
N ASP A 139 -9.96 -10.70 -7.90
CA ASP A 139 -9.11 -10.05 -6.92
C ASP A 139 -7.67 -9.93 -7.44
N GLU A 140 -7.24 -8.72 -7.79
CA GLU A 140 -5.88 -8.50 -8.28
C GLU A 140 -4.83 -8.76 -7.19
N ASP A 141 -5.20 -8.74 -5.91
CA ASP A 141 -4.28 -9.06 -4.81
C ASP A 141 -3.94 -10.56 -4.75
N LEU A 142 -4.64 -11.42 -5.50
CA LEU A 142 -4.23 -12.82 -5.73
C LEU A 142 -3.19 -12.96 -6.85
N GLU A 143 -3.06 -11.96 -7.73
CA GLU A 143 -2.22 -11.97 -8.93
C GLU A 143 -0.83 -11.34 -8.65
N VAL A 144 -0.16 -11.82 -7.60
CA VAL A 144 1.07 -11.21 -7.05
C VAL A 144 2.31 -11.59 -7.87
N ALA A 145 2.49 -12.88 -8.13
CA ALA A 145 3.57 -13.41 -8.94
C ALA A 145 3.26 -14.84 -9.39
N GLY A 146 3.60 -15.20 -10.64
CA GLY A 146 3.30 -16.53 -11.18
C GLY A 146 4.00 -17.72 -10.50
N PHE A 147 4.85 -17.45 -9.50
CA PHE A 147 5.54 -18.43 -8.67
C PHE A 147 4.99 -18.55 -7.24
N ILE A 148 3.95 -17.77 -6.88
CA ILE A 148 3.22 -17.87 -5.61
C ILE A 148 1.76 -18.22 -5.92
N ARG A 149 1.22 -19.21 -5.20
CA ARG A 149 -0.17 -19.63 -5.35
C ARG A 149 -1.00 -19.22 -4.17
N LEU A 150 -1.89 -18.24 -4.38
CA LEU A 150 -2.75 -17.67 -3.33
C LEU A 150 -4.21 -18.14 -3.39
N SER A 151 -4.59 -18.91 -4.42
CA SER A 151 -5.94 -19.47 -4.54
C SER A 151 -5.90 -20.97 -4.84
N PRO A 152 -6.82 -21.76 -4.29
CA PRO A 152 -6.99 -23.16 -4.70
C PRO A 152 -7.34 -23.31 -6.18
N HIS A 153 -7.92 -22.28 -6.81
CA HIS A 153 -8.34 -22.28 -8.21
C HIS A 153 -7.22 -21.90 -9.19
N SER A 154 -6.07 -21.44 -8.71
CA SER A 154 -4.91 -21.17 -9.56
C SER A 154 -4.13 -22.44 -9.85
N GLU A 155 -3.50 -22.50 -11.04
CA GLU A 155 -2.66 -23.61 -11.47
C GLU A 155 -1.62 -23.99 -10.41
N HIS A 156 -1.47 -25.29 -10.12
CA HIS A 156 -0.47 -25.76 -9.17
C HIS A 156 0.81 -26.23 -9.89
N LYS A 157 1.90 -25.48 -9.73
CA LYS A 157 3.23 -25.76 -10.29
C LYS A 157 4.16 -26.35 -9.24
N MET A 158 5.21 -27.06 -9.69
CA MET A 158 6.19 -27.69 -8.80
C MET A 158 6.90 -26.69 -7.86
N ILE A 159 7.12 -25.45 -8.34
CA ILE A 159 7.72 -24.37 -7.55
C ILE A 159 6.90 -24.01 -6.31
N HIS A 160 5.59 -24.29 -6.29
CA HIS A 160 4.73 -23.98 -5.14
C HIS A 160 5.04 -24.81 -3.91
N ARG A 161 5.75 -25.93 -4.03
CA ARG A 161 6.23 -26.73 -2.88
C ARG A 161 7.17 -25.94 -1.98
N VAL A 162 7.94 -25.01 -2.55
CA VAL A 162 8.88 -24.15 -1.83
C VAL A 162 8.37 -22.71 -1.66
N GLN A 163 7.08 -22.46 -1.95
CA GLN A 163 6.54 -21.09 -1.92
C GLN A 163 6.63 -20.44 -0.53
N HIS A 164 6.66 -21.21 0.56
CA HIS A 164 6.81 -20.67 1.91
C HIS A 164 8.17 -19.96 2.11
N ILE A 165 9.19 -20.37 1.36
CA ILE A 165 10.50 -19.69 1.32
C ILE A 165 10.45 -18.54 0.30
N LEU A 166 9.94 -18.81 -0.90
CA LEU A 166 9.92 -17.81 -1.98
C LEU A 166 9.04 -16.60 -1.65
N ALA A 167 7.91 -16.82 -0.97
CA ALA A 167 6.98 -15.77 -0.58
C ALA A 167 7.63 -14.77 0.37
N PHE A 168 8.52 -15.22 1.27
CA PHE A 168 9.26 -14.32 2.15
C PHE A 168 10.10 -13.33 1.34
N PHE A 169 10.96 -13.80 0.43
CA PHE A 169 11.80 -12.94 -0.40
C PHE A 169 11.00 -12.08 -1.38
N ALA A 170 9.96 -12.65 -2.00
CA ALA A 170 9.11 -11.93 -2.92
C ALA A 170 8.36 -10.80 -2.22
N TYR A 171 7.89 -11.04 -1.00
CA TYR A 171 7.23 -10.03 -0.19
C TYR A 171 8.21 -8.91 0.23
N SER A 172 9.46 -9.25 0.57
CA SER A 172 10.51 -8.25 0.84
C SER A 172 10.77 -7.32 -0.35
N LEU A 173 10.50 -7.76 -1.58
CA LEU A 173 10.65 -6.95 -2.80
C LEU A 173 9.32 -6.35 -3.30
N ALA A 174 8.22 -6.52 -2.57
CA ALA A 174 6.90 -6.05 -3.00
C ALA A 174 6.89 -4.53 -3.23
N MET A 175 7.54 -3.76 -2.34
CA MET A 175 7.61 -2.30 -2.52
C MET A 175 8.39 -1.90 -3.77
N VAL A 176 9.49 -2.60 -4.11
CA VAL A 176 10.22 -2.37 -5.36
C VAL A 176 9.31 -2.61 -6.56
N PHE A 177 8.54 -3.69 -6.56
CA PHE A 177 7.57 -3.96 -7.62
C PHE A 177 6.49 -2.88 -7.71
N TRP A 178 5.97 -2.39 -6.59
CA TRP A 178 4.96 -1.32 -6.59
C TRP A 178 5.49 -0.01 -7.14
N VAL A 179 6.67 0.38 -6.65
CA VAL A 179 7.36 1.59 -7.05
C VAL A 179 7.58 1.60 -8.57
N PHE A 180 8.22 0.58 -9.12
CA PHE A 180 8.70 0.60 -10.51
C PHE A 180 7.75 -0.01 -11.53
N VAL A 181 6.78 -0.84 -11.12
CA VAL A 181 6.01 -1.66 -12.08
C VAL A 181 4.50 -1.61 -11.83
N LYS A 182 4.02 -2.01 -10.64
CA LYS A 182 2.58 -2.28 -10.39
C LYS A 182 1.70 -1.10 -10.76
N ASP A 183 2.02 0.09 -10.24
CA ASP A 183 1.17 1.27 -10.43
C ASP A 183 1.11 1.68 -11.90
N TYR A 184 2.25 1.77 -12.59
CA TYR A 184 2.30 2.09 -14.02
C TYR A 184 1.53 1.07 -14.85
N LYS A 185 1.72 -0.22 -14.57
CA LYS A 185 1.02 -1.31 -15.24
C LYS A 185 -0.49 -1.17 -15.05
N ASN A 186 -0.95 -0.82 -13.85
CA ASN A 186 -2.38 -0.67 -13.55
C ASN A 186 -3.00 0.57 -14.19
N PHE A 187 -2.26 1.66 -14.31
CA PHE A 187 -2.65 2.84 -15.08
C PHE A 187 -2.77 2.55 -16.59
N LEU A 188 -1.85 1.74 -17.14
CA LEU A 188 -1.80 1.43 -18.57
C LEU A 188 -2.75 0.30 -18.99
N LYS A 189 -3.04 -0.65 -18.09
CA LYS A 189 -3.97 -1.76 -18.37
C LYS A 189 -5.35 -1.20 -18.70
N PRO A 190 -6.04 -1.70 -19.74
CA PRO A 190 -7.41 -1.30 -20.03
C PRO A 190 -8.38 -1.70 -18.90
N ASN A 191 -8.16 -2.87 -18.30
CA ASN A 191 -8.98 -3.44 -17.22
C ASN A 191 -8.10 -3.84 -16.03
N ILE A 192 -8.62 -3.71 -14.81
CA ILE A 192 -8.04 -4.30 -13.59
C ILE A 192 -9.11 -5.21 -13.00
N GLY A 193 -8.93 -6.53 -13.11
CA GLY A 193 -9.96 -7.50 -12.72
C GLY A 193 -11.32 -7.15 -13.36
N PRO A 194 -12.40 -7.02 -12.55
CA PRO A 194 -13.74 -6.68 -13.03
C PRO A 194 -13.95 -5.17 -13.29
N TYR A 195 -12.96 -4.32 -13.00
CA TYR A 195 -13.03 -2.88 -13.24
C TYR A 195 -12.55 -2.57 -14.66
N ASP A 196 -13.51 -2.45 -15.58
CA ASP A 196 -13.33 -2.37 -17.02
C ASP A 196 -13.42 -0.95 -17.58
N ASN A 197 -13.00 -0.77 -18.84
CA ASN A 197 -13.13 0.48 -19.61
C ASN A 197 -12.63 1.74 -18.87
N LYS A 198 -11.52 1.59 -18.14
CA LYS A 198 -10.99 2.62 -17.28
C LYS A 198 -10.58 3.87 -18.05
N LYS A 199 -10.94 5.02 -17.50
CA LYS A 199 -10.38 6.32 -17.89
C LYS A 199 -9.90 7.04 -16.65
N HIS A 200 -8.61 6.97 -16.39
CA HIS A 200 -7.98 7.72 -15.31
C HIS A 200 -7.95 9.20 -15.70
N PRO A 201 -8.42 10.12 -14.84
CA PRO A 201 -8.39 11.54 -15.14
C PRO A 201 -6.94 12.04 -15.22
N LEU A 202 -6.69 13.06 -16.03
CA LEU A 202 -5.34 13.60 -16.24
C LEU A 202 -4.64 14.01 -14.93
N SER A 203 -5.40 14.50 -13.95
CA SER A 203 -4.86 14.84 -12.63
C SER A 203 -4.19 13.66 -11.93
N GLU A 204 -4.71 12.43 -12.09
CA GLU A 204 -4.14 11.25 -11.44
C GLU A 204 -2.89 10.75 -12.16
N TRP A 205 -2.80 10.94 -13.48
CA TRP A 205 -1.55 10.74 -14.22
C TRP A 205 -0.46 11.72 -13.77
N VAL A 206 -0.82 13.00 -13.62
CA VAL A 206 0.12 14.02 -13.12
C VAL A 206 0.56 13.67 -11.70
N ILE A 207 -0.36 13.32 -10.81
CA ILE A 207 -0.04 12.89 -9.45
C ILE A 207 0.93 11.71 -9.47
N LEU A 208 0.63 10.65 -10.24
CA LEU A 208 1.51 9.48 -10.37
C LEU A 208 2.94 9.89 -10.74
N PHE A 209 3.13 10.64 -11.82
CA PHE A 209 4.48 10.95 -12.28
C PHE A 209 5.22 11.90 -11.34
N VAL A 210 4.52 12.89 -10.77
CA VAL A 210 5.12 13.83 -9.82
C VAL A 210 5.54 13.12 -8.54
N THR A 211 4.68 12.29 -7.95
CA THR A 211 5.02 11.60 -6.70
C THR A 211 6.09 10.54 -6.90
N LYS A 212 6.09 9.81 -8.02
CA LYS A 212 7.17 8.89 -8.39
C LYS A 212 8.50 9.62 -8.61
N ALA A 213 8.48 10.77 -9.30
CA ALA A 213 9.69 11.58 -9.48
C ALA A 213 10.25 12.09 -8.16
N ILE A 214 9.39 12.57 -7.26
CA ILE A 214 9.79 12.94 -5.89
C ILE A 214 10.42 11.73 -5.19
N PHE A 215 9.76 10.57 -5.22
CA PHE A 215 10.27 9.34 -4.61
C PHE A 215 11.65 8.94 -5.14
N TYR A 216 11.82 8.84 -6.46
CA TYR A 216 13.12 8.51 -7.06
C TYR A 216 14.18 9.54 -6.71
N THR A 217 13.81 10.81 -6.65
CA THR A 217 14.73 11.88 -6.30
C THR A 217 15.26 11.70 -4.88
N TYR A 218 14.38 11.57 -3.89
CA TYR A 218 14.84 11.51 -2.51
C TYR A 218 15.40 10.14 -2.12
N MET A 219 14.89 9.03 -2.67
CA MET A 219 15.40 7.70 -2.32
C MET A 219 16.66 7.28 -3.08
N LEU A 220 16.86 7.77 -4.30
CA LEU A 220 17.95 7.28 -5.17
C LEU A 220 18.92 8.39 -5.57
N VAL A 221 18.39 9.52 -6.05
CA VAL A 221 19.23 10.58 -6.62
C VAL A 221 19.97 11.34 -5.52
N LEU A 222 19.27 11.82 -4.48
CA LEU A 222 19.88 12.61 -3.42
C LEU A 222 20.97 11.83 -2.65
N PRO A 223 20.77 10.57 -2.23
CA PRO A 223 21.84 9.80 -1.59
C PRO A 223 23.10 9.66 -2.46
N MET A 224 22.94 9.40 -3.76
CA MET A 224 24.08 9.28 -4.69
C MET A 224 24.79 10.59 -4.97
N LEU A 225 24.11 11.73 -4.82
CA LEU A 225 24.72 13.06 -5.02
C LEU A 225 25.37 13.61 -3.75
N LEU A 226 24.83 13.28 -2.58
CA LEU A 226 25.20 13.91 -1.31
C LEU A 226 26.09 13.03 -0.42
N LEU A 227 26.11 11.71 -0.64
CA LEU A 227 26.88 10.76 0.17
C LEU A 227 28.04 10.17 -0.63
N ASP A 228 29.15 9.92 0.04
CA ASP A 228 30.29 9.18 -0.50
C ASP A 228 30.01 7.66 -0.45
N ILE A 229 29.08 7.20 -1.29
CA ILE A 229 28.65 5.81 -1.37
C ILE A 229 28.65 5.31 -2.83
N THR A 230 28.82 4.00 -2.99
CA THR A 230 28.68 3.36 -4.29
C THR A 230 27.23 2.95 -4.53
N TRP A 231 26.87 2.69 -5.79
CA TRP A 231 25.56 2.11 -6.13
C TRP A 231 25.29 0.76 -5.45
N ILE A 232 26.33 -0.01 -5.10
CA ILE A 232 26.18 -1.27 -4.36
C ILE A 232 25.76 -1.01 -2.93
N HIS A 233 26.33 0.01 -2.28
CA HIS A 233 25.91 0.42 -0.94
C HIS A 233 24.44 0.83 -0.95
N LEU A 234 24.04 1.69 -1.88
CA LEU A 234 22.63 2.11 -2.04
C LEU A 234 21.68 0.93 -2.29
N LEU A 235 22.10 -0.06 -3.09
CA LEU A 235 21.28 -1.24 -3.39
C LEU A 235 21.04 -2.12 -2.15
N ILE A 236 22.02 -2.21 -1.26
CA ILE A 236 21.90 -2.94 0.01
C ILE A 236 20.96 -2.20 0.96
N GLY A 237 21.08 -0.87 1.02
CA GLY A 237 20.29 0.03 1.85
C GLY A 237 21.00 1.34 2.14
#